data_AF-A0A350YSK0-F1
#
_entry.id   AF-A0A350YSK0-F1
#
_cell.length_a   1.000
_cell.length_b   1.000
_cell.length_c   1.000
_cell.angle_alpha   90.00
_cell.angle_beta   90.00
_cell.angle_gamma   90.00
#
_symmetry.space_group_name_H-M   'P 1'
#
loop_
_entity.id
_entity.type
_entity.pdbx_description
1 polymer ?
#
loop_
_entity_poly.entity_id
_entity_poly.type
_entity_poly.pdbx_seq_one_letter_code
_entity_poly.pdbx_strand_id
1 'polypeptide(L)'
;MNKYIFAILFSAFSLISFSQVKNPESYLSIPIIDLNDEFARQVVVDREEGQYLGHPTTVLLEDGRTILTVYPKGHGRGEIVYKRSADGGQTWSERLPTPESWKTSLEVPTIFPTVGPDGEKHLIMFSGLYPARLAHSEDNGLTWSELARLAKEKNEVNYSRIASETGQGSPTEGDWAGWVGTWKDLAKGKPGKYRIRFKDNYHSWDCCYPGVELLPDGTFVVTTYGHWEKDEEPYIISVRVRMGELDAKYKKLNNTK
;
A
#
# COMPACT_ATOMS: atom_id res chain seq x y z
N MET A 1 63.16 22.27 -19.95
CA MET A 1 62.54 21.03 -19.41
C MET A 1 61.28 21.45 -18.68
N ASN A 2 60.17 21.60 -19.42
CA ASN A 2 58.91 22.14 -18.92
C ASN A 2 58.16 21.07 -18.15
N LYS A 3 57.83 21.33 -16.88
CA LYS A 3 56.96 20.46 -16.08
C LYS A 3 55.54 21.03 -16.07
N TYR A 4 54.70 20.31 -16.80
CA TYR A 4 53.25 20.35 -16.99
C TYR A 4 52.37 21.16 -16.03
N ILE A 5 51.44 21.90 -16.66
CA ILE A 5 50.13 22.27 -16.14
C ILE A 5 49.23 21.03 -16.22
N PHE A 6 48.54 20.70 -15.12
CA PHE A 6 47.29 19.94 -15.17
C PHE A 6 46.28 20.68 -14.28
N ALA A 7 45.62 21.65 -14.90
CA ALA A 7 44.35 22.17 -14.43
C ALA A 7 43.26 21.24 -14.98
N ILE A 8 42.45 20.68 -14.09
CA ILE A 8 41.03 20.35 -14.25
C ILE A 8 40.62 19.81 -12.89
N LEU A 9 39.71 20.50 -12.20
CA LEU A 9 38.61 19.81 -11.52
C LEU A 9 37.48 20.78 -11.23
N PHE A 10 36.47 20.64 -12.10
CA PHE A 10 35.04 20.82 -11.86
C PHE A 10 34.59 22.06 -11.09
N SER A 11 34.23 23.05 -11.90
CA SER A 11 32.91 23.71 -11.86
C SER A 11 32.04 23.34 -10.66
N ALA A 12 31.91 24.32 -9.76
CA ALA A 12 30.75 24.61 -8.93
C ALA A 12 29.70 23.49 -8.90
N PHE A 13 29.73 22.68 -7.84
CA PHE A 13 28.50 22.09 -7.36
C PHE A 13 27.53 23.24 -7.13
N SER A 14 26.47 23.30 -7.95
CA SER A 14 25.31 24.08 -7.61
C SER A 14 24.73 23.47 -6.33
N LEU A 15 25.19 23.98 -5.19
CA LEU A 15 24.44 23.95 -3.95
C LEU A 15 23.20 24.81 -4.18
N ILE A 16 22.25 24.31 -4.97
CA ILE A 16 20.86 24.69 -4.77
C ILE A 16 20.46 23.95 -3.50
N SER A 17 20.94 24.46 -2.37
CA SER A 17 20.21 24.28 -1.13
C SER A 17 18.82 24.83 -1.44
N PHE A 18 17.83 23.95 -1.49
CA PHE A 18 16.45 24.34 -1.24
C PHE A 18 16.34 24.80 0.21
N SER A 19 17.06 25.87 0.58
CA SER A 19 16.71 26.66 1.73
C SER A 19 15.46 27.37 1.29
N GLN A 20 14.31 26.99 1.85
CA GLN A 20 13.17 27.89 1.83
C GLN A 20 13.67 29.28 2.24
N VAL A 21 13.33 30.29 1.45
CA VAL A 21 13.68 31.67 1.75
C VAL A 21 13.17 31.96 3.15
N LYS A 22 14.02 32.48 4.04
CA LYS A 22 13.56 32.90 5.36
C LYS A 22 12.72 34.16 5.19
N ASN A 23 11.44 34.09 5.54
CA ASN A 23 10.45 35.17 5.47
C ASN A 23 10.20 35.70 4.04
N PRO A 24 9.71 34.87 3.10
CA PRO A 24 9.30 35.40 1.81
C PRO A 24 8.10 36.33 1.99
N GLU A 25 8.00 37.39 1.18
CA GLU A 25 6.74 38.12 1.08
C GLU A 25 5.65 37.13 0.61
N SER A 26 4.59 37.00 1.40
CA SER A 26 3.50 36.11 1.07
C SER A 26 2.75 36.65 -0.14
N TYR A 27 2.72 35.87 -1.22
CA TYR A 27 1.82 36.14 -2.35
C TYR A 27 0.35 35.83 -1.99
N LEU A 28 0.10 35.17 -0.85
CA LEU A 28 -1.23 34.87 -0.36
C LEU A 28 -1.78 36.07 0.41
N SER A 29 -2.99 36.50 0.04
CA SER A 29 -3.75 37.55 0.73
C SER A 29 -4.49 37.05 1.98
N ILE A 30 -4.44 35.74 2.26
CA ILE A 30 -5.07 35.09 3.40
C ILE A 30 -4.05 34.86 4.52
N PRO A 31 -4.44 34.95 5.81
CA PRO A 31 -3.56 34.63 6.92
C PRO A 31 -3.06 33.18 6.89
N ILE A 32 -1.81 32.97 7.32
CA ILE A 32 -1.20 31.64 7.49
C ILE A 32 -1.08 31.38 9.00
N ILE A 33 -1.55 30.21 9.45
CA ILE A 33 -1.24 29.66 10.77
C ILE A 33 -0.06 28.72 10.58
N ASP A 34 1.12 29.09 11.10
CA ASP A 34 2.33 28.29 11.02
C ASP A 34 2.57 27.54 12.34
N LEU A 35 2.51 26.20 12.28
CA LEU A 35 2.71 25.31 13.42
C LEU A 35 4.13 24.74 13.50
N ASN A 36 5.06 25.19 12.64
CA ASN A 36 6.38 24.58 12.47
C ASN A 36 7.17 24.48 13.78
N ASP A 37 7.14 25.55 14.59
CA ASP A 37 7.87 25.61 15.86
C ASP A 37 6.97 25.34 17.09
N GLU A 38 5.70 24.94 16.89
CA GLU A 38 4.79 24.54 17.97
C GLU A 38 5.06 23.09 18.41
N PHE A 39 6.25 22.82 18.94
CA PHE A 39 6.71 21.49 19.32
C PHE A 39 5.78 20.75 20.30
N ALA A 40 4.99 21.47 21.10
CA ALA A 40 3.99 20.88 22.00
C ALA A 40 2.87 20.09 21.27
N ARG A 41 2.68 20.32 19.96
CA ARG A 41 1.73 19.57 19.11
C ARG A 41 2.37 18.38 18.40
N GLN A 42 3.70 18.29 18.42
CA GLN A 42 4.44 17.35 17.60
C GLN A 42 4.83 16.15 18.44
N VAL A 43 4.50 14.96 17.96
CA VAL A 43 4.89 13.69 18.59
C VAL A 43 5.79 12.96 17.59
N VAL A 44 7.00 12.61 18.02
CA VAL A 44 7.90 11.78 17.21
C VAL A 44 7.42 10.34 17.30
N VAL A 45 6.93 9.80 16.18
CA VAL A 45 6.50 8.40 16.08
C VAL A 45 7.69 7.46 16.10
N ASP A 46 8.70 7.72 15.27
CA ASP A 46 9.94 6.94 15.21
C ASP A 46 11.08 7.79 14.63
N ARG A 47 12.30 7.48 15.02
CA ARG A 47 13.52 8.13 14.53
C ARG A 47 14.70 7.17 14.66
N GLU A 48 15.45 7.02 13.57
CA GLU A 48 16.68 6.23 13.57
C GLU A 48 17.76 7.00 12.79
N GLU A 49 18.94 7.13 13.39
CA GLU A 49 20.06 7.84 12.77
C GLU A 49 20.55 7.12 11.52
N GLY A 50 20.79 7.88 10.44
CA GLY A 50 21.26 7.32 9.17
C GLY A 50 20.24 6.49 8.39
N GLN A 51 19.00 6.38 8.88
CA GLN A 51 17.96 5.56 8.27
C GLN A 51 16.81 6.42 7.73
N TYR A 52 16.44 6.18 6.48
CA TYR A 52 15.19 6.72 5.94
C TYR A 52 14.00 5.96 6.54
N LEU A 53 13.10 6.68 7.20
CA LEU A 53 11.79 6.21 7.65
C LEU A 53 10.74 7.11 6.98
N GLY A 54 9.78 6.53 6.28
CA GLY A 54 8.75 7.29 5.58
C GLY A 54 7.60 6.40 5.15
N HIS A 55 6.64 6.96 4.40
CA HIS A 55 5.47 6.22 3.90
C HIS A 55 4.66 5.45 4.96
N PRO A 56 4.31 6.06 6.11
CA PRO A 56 3.47 5.39 7.10
C PRO A 56 2.04 5.25 6.62
N THR A 57 1.43 4.11 6.94
CA THR A 57 -0.02 3.93 6.90
C THR A 57 -0.53 3.62 8.29
N THR A 58 -1.71 4.16 8.61
CA THR A 58 -2.32 4.01 9.93
C THR A 58 -3.73 3.47 9.85
N VAL A 59 -4.16 2.82 10.92
CA VAL A 59 -5.57 2.47 11.15
C VAL A 59 -5.95 2.81 12.59
N LEU A 60 -7.09 3.49 12.75
CA LEU A 60 -7.73 3.71 14.04
C LEU A 60 -8.62 2.50 14.34
N LEU A 61 -8.42 1.89 15.51
CA LEU A 61 -9.26 0.78 15.96
C LEU A 61 -10.58 1.28 16.53
N GLU A 62 -11.53 0.36 16.70
CA GLU A 62 -12.90 0.68 17.16
C GLU A 62 -13.02 1.25 18.55
N ASP A 63 -12.01 1.07 19.40
CA ASP A 63 -11.98 1.73 20.69
C ASP A 63 -11.85 3.27 20.57
N GLY A 64 -11.68 3.79 19.35
CA GLY A 64 -11.66 5.21 19.03
C GLY A 64 -10.40 5.92 19.51
N ARG A 65 -9.38 5.17 19.96
CA ARG A 65 -8.15 5.73 20.54
C ARG A 65 -6.88 4.96 20.15
N THR A 66 -6.97 3.67 19.90
CA THR A 66 -5.79 2.88 19.54
C THR A 66 -5.50 3.10 18.07
N ILE A 67 -4.28 3.55 17.76
CA ILE A 67 -3.80 3.73 16.40
C ILE A 67 -2.67 2.75 16.14
N LEU A 68 -2.76 2.01 15.05
CA LEU A 68 -1.68 1.17 14.56
C LEU A 68 -0.98 1.89 13.42
N THR A 69 0.34 1.74 13.31
CA THR A 69 1.11 2.28 12.18
C THR A 69 2.09 1.24 11.65
N VAL A 70 2.18 1.13 10.33
CA VAL A 70 3.21 0.35 9.65
C VAL A 70 3.90 1.20 8.59
N TYR A 71 5.20 1.00 8.43
CA TYR A 71 6.02 1.71 7.44
C TYR A 71 7.23 0.86 7.07
N PRO A 72 7.80 1.04 5.86
CA PRO A 72 9.06 0.42 5.51
C PRO A 72 10.21 1.17 6.18
N LYS A 73 11.23 0.42 6.62
CA LYS A 73 12.54 0.95 6.97
C LYS A 73 13.33 1.28 5.69
N GLY A 74 12.83 2.24 4.91
CA GLY A 74 13.39 2.66 3.63
C GLY A 74 12.36 3.37 2.75
N HIS A 75 12.75 3.79 1.54
CA HIS A 75 11.87 4.48 0.60
C HIS A 75 11.29 3.47 -0.40
N GLY A 76 10.14 2.87 -0.07
CA GLY A 76 9.50 1.83 -0.91
C GLY A 76 10.23 0.48 -0.89
N ARG A 77 11.04 0.23 0.14
CA ARG A 77 11.78 -1.04 0.32
C ARG A 77 12.20 -1.20 1.78
N GLY A 78 12.52 -2.43 2.17
CA GLY A 78 13.09 -2.74 3.49
C GLY A 78 12.10 -3.44 4.40
N GLU A 79 12.56 -3.77 5.61
CA GLU A 79 11.72 -4.41 6.61
C GLU A 79 10.53 -3.53 6.98
N ILE A 80 9.38 -4.15 7.22
CA ILE A 80 8.22 -3.43 7.75
C ILE A 80 8.41 -3.25 9.25
N VAL A 81 8.29 -2.01 9.69
CA VAL A 81 8.27 -1.63 11.11
C VAL A 81 6.81 -1.47 11.54
N TYR A 82 6.51 -1.91 12.76
CA TYR A 82 5.19 -1.83 13.36
C TYR A 82 5.25 -1.09 14.70
N LYS A 83 4.37 -0.10 14.90
CA LYS A 83 4.20 0.60 16.18
C LYS A 83 2.72 0.80 16.50
N ARG A 84 2.44 1.05 17.78
CA ARG A 84 1.09 1.27 18.30
C ARG A 84 1.04 2.49 19.20
N SER A 85 -0.04 3.24 19.11
CA SER A 85 -0.47 4.22 20.10
C SER A 85 -1.76 3.73 20.76
N ALA A 86 -1.90 3.90 22.07
CA ALA A 86 -3.11 3.54 22.82
C ALA A 86 -3.92 4.77 23.29
N ASP A 87 -3.44 5.97 22.97
CA ASP A 87 -3.90 7.25 23.52
C ASP A 87 -4.21 8.30 22.43
N GLY A 88 -4.56 7.85 21.22
CA GLY A 88 -4.93 8.71 20.11
C GLY A 88 -3.74 9.36 19.40
N GLY A 89 -2.54 8.79 19.53
CA GLY A 89 -1.32 9.30 18.90
C GLY A 89 -0.53 10.29 19.75
N GLN A 90 -0.90 10.48 21.03
CA GLN A 90 -0.16 11.35 21.97
C GLN A 90 1.18 10.73 22.36
N THR A 91 1.22 9.40 22.47
CA THR A 91 2.46 8.63 22.62
C THR A 91 2.45 7.41 21.69
N TRP A 92 3.65 6.90 21.39
CA TRP A 92 3.84 5.70 20.58
C TRP A 92 4.73 4.71 21.32
N SER A 93 4.44 3.42 21.16
CA SER A 93 5.25 2.33 21.70
C SER A 93 6.69 2.36 21.19
N GLU A 94 7.56 1.47 21.68
CA GLU A 94 8.75 1.08 20.91
C GLU A 94 8.33 0.30 19.65
N ARG A 95 9.30 -0.03 18.77
CA ARG A 95 9.05 -0.95 17.65
C ARG A 95 8.58 -2.29 18.19
N LEU A 96 7.42 -2.74 17.73
CA LEU A 96 6.83 -4.01 18.13
C LEU A 96 7.45 -5.16 17.32
N PRO A 97 7.52 -6.37 17.89
CA PRO A 97 8.01 -7.53 17.16
C PRO A 97 7.13 -7.83 15.95
N THR A 98 7.76 -8.14 14.83
CA THR A 98 7.10 -8.51 13.58
C THR A 98 7.56 -9.89 13.13
N PRO A 99 6.70 -10.63 12.40
CA PRO A 99 7.08 -11.90 11.79
C PRO A 99 8.31 -11.78 10.86
N GLU A 100 9.10 -12.85 10.73
CA GLU A 100 10.42 -12.79 10.08
C GLU A 100 10.31 -12.43 8.58
N SER A 101 9.26 -12.91 7.91
CA SER A 101 9.04 -12.62 6.48
C SER A 101 8.86 -11.13 6.18
N TRP A 102 8.47 -10.31 7.15
CA TRP A 102 8.28 -8.85 6.98
C TRP A 102 9.57 -8.15 6.60
N LYS A 103 10.74 -8.72 6.94
CA LYS A 103 12.05 -8.21 6.53
C LYS A 103 12.27 -8.17 5.03
N THR A 104 11.55 -9.02 4.31
CA THR A 104 11.68 -9.15 2.86
C THR A 104 10.61 -8.36 2.10
N SER A 105 9.84 -7.49 2.78
CA SER A 105 8.83 -6.65 2.13
C SER A 105 9.42 -5.84 0.99
N LEU A 106 8.65 -5.76 -0.08
CA LEU A 106 8.93 -4.92 -1.23
C LEU A 106 7.78 -3.92 -1.30
N GLU A 107 8.11 -2.63 -1.37
CA GLU A 107 7.16 -1.51 -1.33
C GLU A 107 6.61 -1.10 0.05
N VAL A 108 5.91 0.03 0.03
CA VAL A 108 5.15 0.62 1.13
C VAL A 108 4.05 -0.35 1.61
N PRO A 109 4.05 -0.74 2.90
CA PRO A 109 2.98 -1.52 3.49
C PRO A 109 1.73 -0.67 3.67
N THR A 110 0.58 -1.23 3.32
CA THR A 110 -0.73 -0.58 3.51
C THR A 110 -1.58 -1.44 4.45
N ILE A 111 -2.06 -0.84 5.55
CA ILE A 111 -2.89 -1.51 6.55
C ILE A 111 -4.37 -1.11 6.39
N PHE A 112 -5.27 -2.08 6.43
CA PHE A 112 -6.72 -1.86 6.31
C PHE A 112 -7.50 -2.72 7.30
N PRO A 113 -8.61 -2.20 7.86
CA PRO A 113 -9.60 -3.03 8.49
C PRO A 113 -10.41 -3.79 7.43
N THR A 114 -10.84 -5.00 7.77
CA THR A 114 -11.76 -5.81 6.98
C THR A 114 -12.90 -6.26 7.85
N VAL A 115 -14.07 -6.43 7.24
CA VAL A 115 -15.28 -6.91 7.91
C VAL A 115 -15.77 -8.15 7.17
N GLY A 116 -15.80 -9.26 7.88
CA GLY A 116 -16.39 -10.52 7.46
C GLY A 116 -17.92 -10.40 7.29
N PRO A 117 -18.55 -11.36 6.60
CA PRO A 117 -19.99 -11.36 6.36
C PRO A 117 -20.83 -11.50 7.64
N ASP A 118 -20.25 -12.01 8.71
CA ASP A 118 -20.80 -12.12 10.07
C ASP A 118 -20.53 -10.89 10.95
N GLY A 119 -19.85 -9.88 10.40
CA GLY A 119 -19.43 -8.70 11.15
C GLY A 119 -18.15 -8.91 11.95
N GLU A 120 -17.49 -10.08 11.85
CA GLU A 120 -16.17 -10.29 12.41
C GLU A 120 -15.17 -9.35 11.74
N LYS A 121 -14.22 -8.81 12.50
CA LYS A 121 -13.30 -7.81 11.98
C LYS A 121 -11.87 -8.25 12.15
N HIS A 122 -11.12 -8.02 11.10
CA HIS A 122 -9.72 -8.38 11.05
C HIS A 122 -8.93 -7.24 10.43
N LEU A 123 -7.63 -7.25 10.65
CA LEU A 123 -6.73 -6.36 9.98
C LEU A 123 -5.98 -7.13 8.89
N ILE A 124 -5.76 -6.45 7.77
CA ILE A 124 -4.86 -6.92 6.73
C ILE A 124 -3.80 -5.88 6.46
N MET A 125 -2.60 -6.33 6.12
CA MET A 125 -1.50 -5.50 5.70
C MET A 125 -0.93 -6.03 4.39
N PHE A 126 -0.92 -5.22 3.34
CA PHE A 126 -0.38 -5.59 2.03
C PHE A 126 1.04 -5.05 1.85
N SER A 127 1.95 -5.93 1.40
CA SER A 127 3.19 -5.58 0.69
C SER A 127 2.90 -5.72 -0.80
N GLY A 128 2.74 -4.58 -1.49
CA GLY A 128 2.03 -4.49 -2.77
C GLY A 128 2.83 -4.87 -4.02
N LEU A 129 4.16 -4.85 -3.98
CA LEU A 129 4.97 -5.18 -5.16
C LEU A 129 5.01 -6.70 -5.39
N TYR A 130 5.07 -7.11 -6.67
CA TYR A 130 5.11 -8.52 -7.04
C TYR A 130 6.34 -9.26 -6.43
N PRO A 131 6.15 -10.47 -5.85
CA PRO A 131 4.86 -11.11 -5.58
C PRO A 131 4.14 -10.41 -4.43
N ALA A 132 2.92 -9.93 -4.69
CA ALA A 132 2.11 -9.24 -3.69
C ALA A 132 1.83 -10.21 -2.52
N ARG A 133 2.08 -9.74 -1.31
CA ARG A 133 1.91 -10.52 -0.08
C ARG A 133 1.05 -9.79 0.91
N LEU A 134 0.41 -10.57 1.76
CA LEU A 134 -0.46 -10.08 2.82
C LEU A 134 -0.08 -10.74 4.14
N ALA A 135 -0.11 -9.95 5.21
CA ALA A 135 -0.21 -10.42 6.58
C ALA A 135 -1.59 -10.06 7.14
N HIS A 136 -2.06 -10.81 8.13
CA HIS A 136 -3.32 -10.54 8.81
C HIS A 136 -3.19 -10.60 10.32
N SER A 137 -4.14 -9.98 11.00
CA SER A 137 -4.33 -10.06 12.45
C SER A 137 -5.82 -10.25 12.78
N GLU A 138 -6.09 -11.19 13.68
CA GLU A 138 -7.43 -11.52 14.19
C GLU A 138 -7.67 -10.95 15.60
N ASP A 139 -6.66 -10.27 16.18
CA ASP A 139 -6.66 -9.82 17.57
C ASP A 139 -6.30 -8.33 17.68
N ASN A 140 -6.80 -7.52 16.73
CA ASN A 140 -6.63 -6.07 16.73
C ASN A 140 -5.15 -5.63 16.71
N GLY A 141 -4.32 -6.36 15.97
CA GLY A 141 -2.91 -6.06 15.77
C GLY A 141 -2.01 -6.45 16.93
N LEU A 142 -2.47 -7.29 17.87
CA LEU A 142 -1.61 -7.80 18.94
C LEU A 142 -0.64 -8.85 18.40
N THR A 143 -1.10 -9.70 17.50
CA THR A 143 -0.29 -10.68 16.76
C THR A 143 -0.56 -10.58 15.27
N TRP A 144 0.44 -10.97 14.48
CA TRP A 144 0.40 -10.91 13.02
C TRP A 144 0.88 -12.22 12.40
N SER A 145 0.27 -12.60 11.28
CA SER A 145 0.75 -13.69 10.45
C SER A 145 2.03 -13.31 9.69
N GLU A 146 2.78 -14.31 9.24
CA GLU A 146 3.79 -14.14 8.20
C GLU A 146 3.18 -13.53 6.92
N LEU A 147 3.98 -12.79 6.14
CA LEU A 147 3.67 -12.37 4.78
C LEU A 147 3.52 -13.61 3.89
N ALA A 148 2.28 -13.90 3.49
CA ALA A 148 1.96 -14.97 2.57
C ALA A 148 1.58 -14.39 1.20
N ARG A 149 1.92 -15.11 0.13
CA ARG A 149 1.41 -14.78 -1.20
C ARG A 149 -0.11 -14.93 -1.19
N LEU A 150 -0.78 -13.98 -1.80
CA LEU A 150 -2.20 -14.12 -2.08
C LEU A 150 -2.41 -15.14 -3.18
N ALA A 151 -3.59 -15.78 -3.19
CA ALA A 151 -4.07 -16.50 -4.36
C ALA A 151 -3.27 -17.75 -4.79
N LYS A 152 -2.57 -18.43 -3.88
CA LYS A 152 -1.67 -19.51 -4.30
C LYS A 152 -2.44 -20.66 -4.95
N GLU A 153 -2.13 -20.95 -6.21
CA GLU A 153 -2.71 -22.08 -6.94
C GLU A 153 -1.89 -23.37 -6.74
N LYS A 154 -2.54 -24.51 -6.93
CA LYS A 154 -1.86 -25.81 -6.88
C LYS A 154 -0.85 -25.89 -8.03
N ASN A 155 0.41 -26.19 -7.71
CA ASN A 155 1.55 -26.21 -8.65
C ASN A 155 1.93 -24.83 -9.22
N GLU A 156 1.65 -23.73 -8.52
CA GLU A 156 2.14 -22.41 -8.91
C GLU A 156 3.69 -22.36 -8.94
N VAL A 157 4.25 -22.21 -10.13
CA VAL A 157 5.70 -22.22 -10.40
C VAL A 157 6.31 -20.82 -10.55
N ASN A 158 5.53 -19.75 -10.32
CA ASN A 158 5.77 -18.33 -10.65
C ASN A 158 5.15 -17.96 -12.01
N TYR A 159 3.91 -17.47 -12.00
CA TYR A 159 3.20 -17.10 -13.22
C TYR A 159 3.87 -15.98 -14.01
N SER A 160 4.51 -15.00 -13.37
CA SER A 160 5.27 -13.98 -14.11
C SER A 160 6.52 -14.55 -14.79
N ARG A 161 7.14 -15.61 -14.23
CA ARG A 161 8.21 -16.33 -14.93
C ARG A 161 7.66 -17.09 -16.13
N ILE A 162 6.56 -17.82 -15.97
CA ILE A 162 5.88 -18.50 -17.09
C ILE A 162 5.47 -17.47 -18.15
N ALA A 163 4.88 -16.34 -17.75
CA ALA A 163 4.51 -15.24 -18.63
C ALA A 163 5.72 -14.72 -19.41
N SER A 164 6.86 -14.51 -18.73
CA SER A 164 8.10 -14.08 -19.39
C SER A 164 8.69 -15.14 -20.33
N GLU A 165 8.57 -16.42 -20.02
CA GLU A 165 9.15 -17.53 -20.80
C GLU A 165 8.24 -17.99 -21.95
N THR A 166 6.92 -17.84 -21.81
CA THR A 166 5.92 -18.43 -22.72
C THR A 166 4.98 -17.41 -23.36
N GLY A 167 4.98 -16.17 -22.87
CA GLY A 167 3.95 -15.17 -23.20
C GLY A 167 2.58 -15.44 -22.55
N GLN A 168 2.45 -16.48 -21.71
CA GLN A 168 1.20 -16.84 -21.04
C GLN A 168 1.19 -16.35 -19.59
N GLY A 169 0.60 -15.17 -19.37
CA GLY A 169 0.39 -14.59 -18.04
C GLY A 169 -1.03 -14.77 -17.50
N SER A 170 -1.31 -14.18 -16.34
CA SER A 170 -2.69 -13.98 -15.92
C SER A 170 -3.40 -13.16 -17.01
N PRO A 171 -4.65 -13.48 -17.42
CA PRO A 171 -5.39 -12.67 -18.38
C PRO A 171 -5.72 -11.27 -17.85
N THR A 172 -5.33 -10.97 -16.60
CA THR A 172 -5.51 -9.68 -15.93
C THR A 172 -4.22 -9.18 -15.28
N GLU A 173 -3.05 -9.61 -15.77
CA GLU A 173 -1.75 -9.15 -15.28
C GLU A 173 -1.57 -7.64 -15.58
N GLY A 174 -1.17 -6.86 -14.57
CA GLY A 174 -1.02 -5.40 -14.70
C GLY A 174 -2.31 -4.60 -14.58
N ASP A 175 -3.47 -5.26 -14.47
CA ASP A 175 -4.76 -4.61 -14.34
C ASP A 175 -5.15 -4.22 -12.92
N TRP A 176 -6.18 -3.39 -12.83
CA TRP A 176 -6.93 -3.24 -11.61
C TRP A 176 -7.88 -4.41 -11.38
N ALA A 177 -7.49 -5.30 -10.46
CA ALA A 177 -8.21 -6.51 -10.14
C ALA A 177 -8.60 -6.62 -8.65
N GLY A 178 -9.67 -7.35 -8.39
CA GLY A 178 -10.17 -7.70 -7.07
C GLY A 178 -10.14 -9.20 -6.82
N TRP A 179 -10.10 -9.56 -5.53
CA TRP A 179 -10.20 -10.94 -5.05
C TRP A 179 -11.46 -11.12 -4.21
N VAL A 180 -12.18 -12.22 -4.44
CA VAL A 180 -13.34 -12.60 -3.63
C VAL A 180 -13.13 -14.00 -3.07
N GLY A 181 -13.26 -14.14 -1.76
CA GLY A 181 -13.21 -15.41 -1.04
C GLY A 181 -13.67 -15.25 0.41
N THR A 182 -13.48 -16.29 1.21
CA THR A 182 -13.76 -16.24 2.66
C THR A 182 -12.53 -15.79 3.45
N TRP A 183 -12.71 -15.38 4.71
CA TRP A 183 -11.59 -15.12 5.62
C TRP A 183 -10.62 -16.31 5.68
N LYS A 184 -11.16 -17.53 5.81
CA LYS A 184 -10.39 -18.78 5.81
C LYS A 184 -9.60 -19.01 4.52
N ASP A 185 -10.10 -18.54 3.38
CA ASP A 185 -9.34 -18.61 2.13
C ASP A 185 -8.19 -17.62 2.14
N LEU A 186 -8.42 -16.38 2.57
CA LEU A 186 -7.42 -15.33 2.67
C LEU A 186 -6.30 -15.71 3.64
N ALA A 187 -6.66 -16.09 4.87
CA ALA A 187 -5.72 -16.48 5.92
C ALA A 187 -4.86 -17.69 5.54
N LYS A 188 -5.36 -18.56 4.65
CA LYS A 188 -4.63 -19.74 4.14
C LYS A 188 -3.99 -19.52 2.77
N GLY A 189 -4.03 -18.29 2.23
CA GLY A 189 -3.48 -17.94 0.93
C GLY A 189 -4.11 -18.72 -0.24
N LYS A 190 -5.38 -19.14 -0.11
CA LYS A 190 -6.08 -19.93 -1.13
C LYS A 190 -6.53 -19.06 -2.32
N PRO A 191 -6.88 -19.69 -3.46
CA PRO A 191 -7.37 -18.97 -4.64
C PRO A 191 -8.64 -18.14 -4.44
N GLY A 192 -9.45 -18.46 -3.42
CA GLY A 192 -10.76 -17.85 -3.17
C GLY A 192 -11.85 -18.43 -4.08
N LYS A 193 -12.92 -17.67 -4.28
CA LYS A 193 -14.12 -18.05 -5.03
C LYS A 193 -14.06 -17.58 -6.49
N TYR A 194 -13.67 -16.32 -6.71
CA TYR A 194 -13.44 -15.75 -8.05
C TYR A 194 -12.60 -14.46 -7.99
N ARG A 195 -12.16 -14.00 -9.15
CA ARG A 195 -11.48 -12.71 -9.37
C ARG A 195 -12.41 -11.72 -10.05
N ILE A 196 -12.18 -10.45 -9.82
CA ILE A 196 -12.85 -9.35 -10.52
C ILE A 196 -11.79 -8.61 -11.33
N ARG A 197 -12.02 -8.37 -12.62
CA ARG A 197 -11.30 -7.34 -13.36
C ARG A 197 -12.14 -6.06 -13.25
N PHE A 198 -11.68 -5.07 -12.51
CA PHE A 198 -12.39 -3.80 -12.42
C PHE A 198 -12.17 -2.99 -13.71
N LYS A 199 -10.93 -2.94 -14.20
CA LYS A 199 -10.61 -2.33 -15.50
C LYS A 199 -9.28 -2.82 -16.07
N ASP A 200 -9.21 -2.79 -17.41
CA ASP A 200 -8.01 -3.02 -18.22
C ASP A 200 -7.03 -1.85 -18.09
N ASN A 201 -5.77 -2.12 -17.77
CA ASN A 201 -4.70 -1.12 -17.72
C ASN A 201 -3.81 -1.20 -18.97
N TYR A 202 -3.70 -0.09 -19.70
CA TYR A 202 -2.95 0.01 -20.95
C TYR A 202 -1.46 0.35 -20.76
N HIS A 203 -0.96 0.47 -19.53
CA HIS A 203 0.44 0.83 -19.26
C HIS A 203 1.09 -0.05 -18.18
N SER A 204 1.74 -1.12 -18.62
CA SER A 204 2.57 -2.04 -17.81
C SER A 204 2.01 -2.26 -16.38
N TRP A 205 2.69 -1.71 -15.36
CA TRP A 205 2.32 -1.83 -13.94
C TRP A 205 1.88 -0.51 -13.33
N ASP A 206 1.77 0.56 -14.13
CA ASP A 206 1.47 1.90 -13.63
C ASP A 206 -0.04 2.10 -13.46
N CYS A 207 -0.57 1.50 -12.41
CA CYS A 207 -1.95 1.69 -11.98
C CYS A 207 -2.10 1.27 -10.52
N CYS A 208 -3.33 1.35 -10.03
CA CYS A 208 -3.73 0.91 -8.69
C CYS A 208 -3.29 1.87 -7.57
N TYR A 209 -3.13 1.38 -6.33
CA TYR A 209 -3.34 2.14 -5.08
C TYR A 209 -4.83 2.44 -4.81
N PRO A 210 -5.69 1.42 -4.75
CA PRO A 210 -7.12 1.64 -4.60
C PRO A 210 -7.48 2.11 -3.18
N GLY A 211 -8.27 3.16 -3.10
CA GLY A 211 -9.13 3.42 -1.94
C GLY A 211 -10.35 2.50 -2.01
N VAL A 212 -10.74 1.90 -0.89
CA VAL A 212 -11.87 0.96 -0.81
C VAL A 212 -12.78 1.37 0.34
N GLU A 213 -14.01 1.78 0.00
CA GLU A 213 -15.03 2.19 0.96
C GLU A 213 -16.22 1.24 0.90
N LEU A 214 -16.73 0.83 2.07
CA LEU A 214 -17.99 0.08 2.18
C LEU A 214 -19.09 1.02 2.68
N LEU A 215 -20.09 1.27 1.83
CA LEU A 215 -21.24 2.10 2.18
C LEU A 215 -22.23 1.34 3.10
N PRO A 216 -23.07 2.04 3.87
CA PRO A 216 -24.05 1.42 4.76
C PRO A 216 -25.07 0.50 4.07
N ASP A 217 -25.30 0.67 2.77
CA ASP A 217 -26.19 -0.15 1.96
C ASP A 217 -25.50 -1.42 1.37
N GLY A 218 -24.24 -1.67 1.75
CA GLY A 218 -23.44 -2.80 1.29
C GLY A 218 -22.77 -2.60 -0.07
N THR A 219 -22.80 -1.38 -0.63
CA THR A 219 -22.05 -1.06 -1.86
C THR A 219 -20.57 -0.81 -1.54
N PHE A 220 -19.70 -1.53 -2.24
CA PHE A 220 -18.28 -1.19 -2.30
C PHE A 220 -18.08 -0.06 -3.32
N VAL A 221 -17.36 0.98 -2.92
CA VAL A 221 -16.82 2.02 -3.80
C VAL A 221 -15.31 1.87 -3.82
N VAL A 222 -14.77 1.44 -4.95
CA VAL A 222 -13.34 1.24 -5.14
C VAL A 222 -12.84 2.30 -6.11
N THR A 223 -11.81 3.06 -5.74
CA THR A 223 -11.34 4.24 -6.51
C THR A 223 -9.84 4.17 -6.69
N THR A 224 -9.35 4.33 -7.92
CA THR A 224 -7.92 4.27 -8.20
C THR A 224 -7.54 5.00 -9.48
N TYR A 225 -6.24 5.22 -9.70
CA TYR A 225 -5.69 5.77 -10.95
C TYR A 225 -5.18 4.64 -11.86
N GLY A 226 -5.05 4.94 -13.15
CA GLY A 226 -4.36 4.08 -14.12
C GLY A 226 -4.54 4.56 -15.55
N HIS A 227 -3.91 3.85 -16.48
CA HIS A 227 -4.01 4.12 -17.91
C HIS A 227 -5.17 3.34 -18.50
N TRP A 228 -6.30 4.00 -18.56
CA TRP A 228 -7.60 3.41 -18.83
C TRP A 228 -8.02 3.40 -20.29
N GLU A 229 -7.30 4.19 -21.08
CA GLU A 229 -7.44 4.38 -22.50
C GLU A 229 -6.03 4.36 -23.10
N LYS A 230 -5.93 3.85 -24.32
CA LYS A 230 -4.64 3.69 -24.99
C LYS A 230 -4.09 5.04 -25.40
N ASP A 231 -2.79 5.25 -25.18
CA ASP A 231 -2.05 6.45 -25.57
C ASP A 231 -2.52 7.75 -24.86
N GLU A 232 -3.30 7.60 -23.79
CA GLU A 232 -3.79 8.70 -22.95
C GLU A 232 -3.06 8.74 -21.59
N GLU A 233 -3.02 9.93 -21.00
CA GLU A 233 -2.54 10.14 -19.63
C GLU A 233 -3.41 9.40 -18.61
N PRO A 234 -2.85 8.99 -17.45
CA PRO A 234 -3.63 8.26 -16.47
C PRO A 234 -4.69 9.15 -15.86
N TYR A 235 -5.86 8.58 -15.57
CA TYR A 235 -6.93 9.29 -14.87
C TYR A 235 -7.52 8.44 -13.76
N ILE A 236 -8.28 9.07 -12.88
CA ILE A 236 -8.88 8.41 -11.72
C ILE A 236 -10.31 7.99 -12.06
N ILE A 237 -10.67 6.77 -11.71
CA ILE A 237 -12.06 6.28 -11.80
C ILE A 237 -12.49 5.65 -10.47
N SER A 238 -13.81 5.62 -10.28
CA SER A 238 -14.45 4.85 -9.21
C SER A 238 -15.37 3.80 -9.80
N VAL A 239 -15.29 2.58 -9.30
CA VAL A 239 -16.25 1.50 -9.59
C VAL A 239 -17.08 1.26 -8.34
N ARG A 240 -18.40 1.18 -8.54
CA ARG A 240 -19.37 0.85 -7.50
C ARG A 240 -19.90 -0.54 -7.76
N VAL A 241 -19.88 -1.41 -6.76
CA VAL A 241 -20.32 -2.79 -6.91
C VAL A 241 -20.94 -3.35 -5.64
N ARG A 242 -21.95 -4.19 -5.78
CA ARG A 242 -22.50 -4.99 -4.68
C ARG A 242 -22.15 -6.47 -4.84
N MET A 243 -21.88 -7.14 -3.73
CA MET A 243 -21.53 -8.57 -3.76
C MET A 243 -22.62 -9.45 -4.37
N GLY A 244 -23.89 -9.12 -4.17
CA GLY A 244 -25.00 -9.86 -4.80
C GLY A 244 -24.97 -9.83 -6.33
N GLU A 245 -24.52 -8.72 -6.93
CA GLU A 245 -24.39 -8.58 -8.39
C GLU A 245 -23.25 -9.45 -8.92
N LEU A 246 -22.11 -9.43 -8.23
CA LEU A 246 -20.94 -10.24 -8.56
C LEU A 246 -21.23 -11.74 -8.42
N ASP A 247 -21.88 -12.14 -7.33
CA ASP A 247 -22.27 -13.52 -7.11
C ASP A 247 -23.28 -14.01 -8.15
N ALA A 248 -24.21 -13.16 -8.60
CA ALA A 248 -25.13 -13.49 -9.69
C ALA A 248 -24.40 -13.68 -11.03
N LYS A 249 -23.41 -12.83 -11.34
CA LYS A 249 -22.54 -13.00 -12.53
C LYS A 249 -21.74 -14.30 -12.46
N TYR A 250 -21.14 -14.60 -11.30
CA TYR A 250 -20.38 -15.82 -11.07
C TYR A 250 -21.23 -17.09 -11.27
N LYS A 251 -22.45 -17.13 -10.72
CA LYS A 251 -23.38 -18.26 -10.92
C LYS A 251 -23.72 -18.48 -12.40
N LYS A 252 -23.95 -17.40 -13.15
CA LYS A 252 -24.23 -17.49 -14.59
C LYS A 252 -23.06 -18.12 -15.36
N LEU A 253 -21.82 -17.70 -15.07
CA LEU A 253 -20.62 -18.25 -15.73
C LEU A 253 -20.44 -19.75 -15.49
N ASN A 254 -20.75 -20.23 -14.28
CA ASN A 254 -20.63 -21.65 -13.94
C ASN A 254 -21.78 -22.51 -14.48
N ASN A 255 -22.96 -21.94 -14.73
CA ASN A 255 -24.08 -22.67 -15.34
C ASN A 255 -23.93 -22.84 -16.87
N THR A 256 -23.00 -22.13 -17.49
CA THR A 256 -22.65 -22.22 -18.92
C THR A 256 -21.44 -23.11 -19.21
N LYS A 257 -20.82 -23.71 -18.19
CA LYS A 257 -19.74 -24.70 -18.32
C LYS A 257 -20.26 -26.10 -18.07
#